data_AF-A0A950GIR1-F1
#
_entry.id   AF-A0A950GIR1-F1
#
_cell.length_a   1.000
_cell.length_b   1.000
_cell.length_c   1.000
_cell.angle_alpha   90.00
_cell.angle_beta   90.00
_cell.angle_gamma   90.00
#
_symmetry.space_group_name_H-M   'P 1'
#
loop_
_entity.id
_entity.type
_entity.pdbx_description
1 polymer ?
#
loop_
_entity_poly.entity_id
_entity_poly.type
_entity_poly.pdbx_seq_one_letter_code
_entity_poly.pdbx_strand_id
1 'polypeptide(L)'
;FTGKRAMCSLTAGGHSLMFSEHGINGPISSVLFPIHHGILQFVGFTVIEPFIVYAPARLSHEERLDHLIRYRERVLALASAPTITGPNTADYDERLVLRSASCPWP
;
A
#
# COMPACT_ATOMS: atom_id res chain seq x y z
N PHE A 1 5.17 14.90 -9.09
CA PHE A 1 4.83 15.12 -7.67
C PHE A 1 6.00 14.85 -6.72
N THR A 2 7.25 14.96 -7.20
CA THR A 2 8.46 14.83 -6.39
C THR A 2 8.41 15.69 -5.13
N GLY A 3 8.81 15.12 -3.99
CA GLY A 3 8.75 15.77 -2.68
C GLY A 3 7.38 15.73 -2.00
N LYS A 4 6.35 15.20 -2.66
CA LYS A 4 5.03 14.95 -2.04
C LYS A 4 4.87 13.49 -1.68
N ARG A 5 4.03 13.23 -0.67
CA ARG A 5 3.71 11.90 -0.16
C ARG A 5 2.25 11.57 -0.47
N ALA A 6 1.94 10.30 -0.77
CA ALA A 6 0.58 9.84 -1.05
C ALA A 6 0.31 8.52 -0.31
N MET A 7 -0.92 8.34 0.18
CA MET A 7 -1.37 7.12 0.87
C MET A 7 -2.73 6.70 0.32
N CYS A 8 -2.91 5.41 0.04
CA CYS A 8 -4.23 4.84 -0.19
C CYS A 8 -4.92 4.55 1.14
N SER A 9 -6.15 5.03 1.32
CA SER A 9 -7.02 4.68 2.45
C SER A 9 -8.24 3.93 1.93
N LEU A 10 -8.39 2.67 2.31
CA LEU A 10 -9.26 1.72 1.62
C LEU A 10 -10.06 0.86 2.62
N THR A 11 -11.22 0.41 2.17
CA THR A 11 -11.96 -0.67 2.82
C THR A 11 -12.13 -1.84 1.85
N ALA A 12 -11.94 -3.07 2.32
CA ALA A 12 -12.17 -4.27 1.53
C ALA A 12 -13.33 -5.08 2.12
N GLY A 13 -14.23 -5.60 1.28
CA GLY A 13 -15.37 -6.39 1.75
C GLY A 13 -14.97 -7.76 2.33
N GLY A 14 -13.89 -8.35 1.81
CA GLY A 14 -13.34 -9.62 2.29
C GLY A 14 -12.53 -9.48 3.58
N HIS A 15 -12.35 -10.60 4.28
CA HIS A 15 -11.44 -10.70 5.43
C HIS A 15 -9.97 -10.64 4.99
N SER A 16 -9.08 -10.25 5.90
CA SER A 16 -7.64 -10.11 5.62
C SER A 16 -7.00 -11.38 5.05
N LEU A 17 -7.40 -12.56 5.51
CA LEU A 17 -6.89 -13.86 5.03
C LEU A 17 -7.17 -14.11 3.54
N MET A 18 -8.26 -13.54 2.99
CA MET A 18 -8.53 -13.63 1.55
C MET A 18 -7.48 -12.91 0.71
N PHE A 19 -6.73 -11.99 1.31
CA PHE A 19 -5.66 -11.21 0.68
C PHE A 19 -4.25 -11.61 1.16
N SER A 20 -4.10 -12.80 1.73
CA SER A 20 -2.80 -13.37 2.09
C SER A 20 -2.11 -13.96 0.86
N GLU A 21 -0.86 -14.44 1.04
CA GLU A 21 -0.10 -15.13 -0.02
C GLU A 21 -0.84 -16.31 -0.65
N HIS A 22 -1.64 -17.02 0.14
CA HIS A 22 -2.46 -18.14 -0.32
C HIS A 22 -3.96 -17.83 -0.32
N GLY A 23 -4.32 -16.55 -0.17
CA GLY A 23 -5.71 -16.09 -0.18
C GLY A 23 -6.31 -16.11 -1.58
N ILE A 24 -7.62 -16.31 -1.68
CA ILE A 24 -8.32 -16.37 -2.99
C ILE A 24 -8.16 -15.11 -3.85
N ASN A 25 -7.93 -13.95 -3.22
CA ASN A 25 -7.69 -12.69 -3.92
C ASN A 25 -6.20 -12.38 -4.12
N GLY A 26 -5.30 -13.25 -3.62
CA GLY A 26 -3.86 -13.04 -3.60
C GLY A 26 -3.39 -11.92 -2.65
N PRO A 27 -2.07 -11.71 -2.51
CA PRO A 27 -1.51 -10.67 -1.67
C PRO A 27 -2.11 -9.29 -1.94
N ILE A 28 -2.51 -8.58 -0.89
CA ILE A 28 -3.01 -7.19 -1.03
C ILE A 28 -2.01 -6.26 -1.73
N SER A 29 -0.71 -6.51 -1.54
CA SER A 29 0.38 -5.78 -2.20
C SER A 29 0.33 -5.94 -3.72
N SER A 30 0.06 -7.14 -4.24
CA SER A 30 -0.10 -7.40 -5.67
C SER A 30 -1.35 -6.71 -6.23
N VAL A 31 -2.47 -6.73 -5.49
CA VAL A 31 -3.71 -6.02 -5.88
C VAL A 31 -3.48 -4.51 -6.00
N LEU A 32 -2.72 -3.92 -5.08
CA LEU A 32 -2.47 -2.47 -5.07
C LEU A 32 -1.26 -2.04 -5.91
N PHE A 33 -0.48 -2.98 -6.45
CA PHE A 33 0.73 -2.68 -7.21
C PHE A 33 0.48 -1.73 -8.40
N PRO A 34 -0.56 -1.89 -9.24
CA PRO A 34 -0.81 -0.97 -10.34
C PRO A 34 -1.08 0.47 -9.87
N ILE A 35 -1.69 0.65 -8.70
CA ILE A 35 -1.99 1.97 -8.14
C ILE A 35 -0.73 2.58 -7.51
N HIS A 36 -0.07 1.83 -6.63
CA HIS A 36 1.12 2.32 -5.93
C HIS A 36 2.28 2.59 -6.89
N HIS A 37 2.62 1.62 -7.73
CA HIS A 37 3.74 1.74 -8.66
C HIS A 37 3.35 2.44 -9.95
N GLY A 38 2.32 1.94 -10.63
CA GLY A 38 1.94 2.41 -11.98
C GLY A 38 1.30 3.78 -12.03
N ILE A 39 0.68 4.25 -10.93
CA ILE A 39 0.04 5.55 -10.86
C ILE A 39 0.82 6.50 -9.95
N LEU A 40 0.92 6.20 -8.65
CA LEU A 40 1.44 7.15 -7.67
C LEU A 40 2.96 7.34 -7.76
N GLN A 41 3.73 6.25 -7.77
CA GLN A 41 5.19 6.31 -7.89
C GLN A 41 5.60 6.79 -9.29
N PHE A 42 4.90 6.38 -10.35
CA PHE A 42 5.15 6.84 -11.72
C PHE A 42 5.17 8.36 -11.84
N VAL A 43 4.23 9.04 -11.19
CA VAL A 43 4.18 10.52 -11.18
C VAL A 43 5.07 11.16 -10.11
N GLY A 44 5.87 10.37 -9.39
CA GLY A 44 6.91 10.83 -8.46
C GLY A 44 6.49 11.05 -7.02
N PHE A 45 5.39 10.46 -6.54
CA PHE A 45 5.09 10.48 -5.11
C PHE A 45 6.00 9.54 -4.33
N THR A 46 6.36 9.92 -3.11
CA THR A 46 6.76 8.96 -2.08
C THR A 46 5.49 8.24 -1.59
N VAL A 47 5.37 6.96 -1.91
CA VAL A 47 4.16 6.18 -1.60
C VAL A 47 4.23 5.64 -0.17
N ILE A 48 3.27 6.03 0.67
CA ILE A 48 3.09 5.58 2.04
C ILE A 48 2.37 4.23 2.03
N GLU A 49 2.69 3.35 2.98
CA GLU A 49 1.94 2.10 3.18
C GLU A 49 0.43 2.37 3.32
N PRO A 50 -0.42 1.56 2.66
CA PRO A 50 -1.85 1.80 2.64
C PRO A 50 -2.49 1.62 4.02
N PHE A 51 -3.50 2.42 4.32
CA PHE A 51 -4.40 2.16 5.45
C PHE A 51 -5.57 1.33 4.97
N ILE A 52 -5.72 0.10 5.48
CA ILE A 52 -6.74 -0.84 5.04
C ILE A 52 -7.57 -1.32 6.22
N VAL A 53 -8.90 -1.32 6.04
CA VAL A 53 -9.85 -1.96 6.95
C VAL A 53 -10.56 -3.09 6.19
N TYR A 54 -10.42 -4.31 6.69
CA TYR A 54 -11.03 -5.50 6.10
C TYR A 54 -12.38 -5.81 6.72
N ALA A 55 -13.33 -6.23 5.90
CA ALA A 55 -14.70 -6.58 6.24
C ALA A 55 -15.39 -5.61 7.25
N PRO A 56 -15.34 -4.27 7.05
CA PRO A 56 -15.89 -3.31 8.02
C PRO A 56 -17.39 -3.47 8.29
N ALA A 57 -18.13 -4.07 7.35
CA ALA A 57 -19.54 -4.39 7.50
C ALA A 57 -19.81 -5.51 8.54
N ARG A 58 -18.78 -6.25 8.95
CA ARG A 58 -18.85 -7.33 9.95
C ARG A 58 -18.31 -6.90 11.31
N LEU A 59 -17.79 -5.68 11.41
CA LEU A 59 -17.26 -5.13 12.65
C LEU A 59 -18.37 -4.56 13.51
N SER A 60 -18.22 -4.69 14.82
CA SER A 60 -19.03 -4.00 15.82
C SER A 60 -18.90 -2.48 15.71
N HIS A 61 -19.69 -1.74 16.47
CA HIS A 61 -19.53 -0.28 16.53
C HIS A 61 -18.19 0.12 17.16
N GLU A 62 -17.78 -0.56 18.22
CA GLU A 62 -16.53 -0.31 18.94
C GLU A 62 -15.30 -0.54 18.05
N GLU A 63 -15.23 -1.68 17.36
CA GLU A 63 -14.13 -1.98 16.43
C GLU A 63 -14.05 -0.96 15.27
N ARG A 64 -15.20 -0.43 14.82
CA ARG A 64 -15.22 0.65 13.82
C ARG A 64 -14.67 1.96 14.38
N LEU A 65 -14.99 2.29 15.63
CA LEU A 65 -14.43 3.46 16.32
C LEU A 65 -12.92 3.33 16.48
N ASP A 66 -12.42 2.14 16.85
CA ASP A 66 -10.98 1.87 16.96
C ASP A 66 -10.26 2.11 15.63
N HIS A 67 -10.84 1.67 14.52
CA HIS A 67 -10.29 1.96 13.19
C HIS A 67 -10.29 3.44 12.85
N LEU A 68 -11.30 4.21 13.26
CA LEU A 68 -11.34 5.66 13.06
C LEU A 68 -10.26 6.37 13.88
N ILE A 69 -10.03 5.94 15.12
CA ILE A 69 -8.94 6.44 15.97
C ILE A 69 -7.59 6.13 15.33
N ARG A 70 -7.36 4.89 14.91
CA ARG A 70 -6.14 4.47 14.21
C ARG A 70 -5.93 5.22 12.91
N TYR A 71 -7.01 5.52 12.17
CA TYR A 71 -6.93 6.31 10.94
C TYR A 71 -6.53 7.75 11.24
N ARG A 72 -7.12 8.38 12.27
CA ARG A 72 -6.74 9.72 12.73
C ARG A 72 -5.25 9.78 13.08
N GLU A 73 -4.75 8.82 13.84
CA GLU A 73 -3.33 8.73 14.21
C GLU A 73 -2.45 8.59 12.97
N ARG A 74 -2.83 7.71 12.02
CA ARG A 74 -2.11 7.53 10.76
C ARG A 74 -2.04 8.83 9.95
N VAL A 75 -3.14 9.59 9.86
CA VAL A 75 -3.20 10.87 9.14
C VAL A 75 -2.29 11.91 9.80
N LEU A 76 -2.32 12.01 11.13
CA LEU A 76 -1.47 12.93 11.89
C LEU A 76 0.02 12.59 11.75
N ALA A 77 0.36 11.32 11.52
CA ALA A 77 1.73 10.84 11.35
C ALA A 77 2.21 10.74 9.89
N LEU A 78 1.46 11.23 8.88
CA LEU A 78 1.78 11.02 7.46
C LEU A 78 3.19 11.48 7.05
N ALA A 79 3.71 12.54 7.69
CA ALA A 79 5.04 13.08 7.39
C ALA A 79 6.17 12.07 7.64
N SER A 80 6.03 11.21 8.65
CA SER A 80 7.01 10.20 9.06
C SER A 80 6.53 8.76 8.89
N ALA A 81 5.33 8.56 8.32
CA ALA A 81 4.76 7.24 8.11
C ALA A 81 5.67 6.35 7.24
N PRO A 82 5.65 5.02 7.45
CA PRO A 82 6.42 4.08 6.64
C PRO A 82 5.99 4.15 5.17
N THR A 83 6.96 3.98 4.28
CA THR A 83 6.78 4.06 2.84
C THR A 83 7.02 2.72 2.20
N ILE A 84 6.34 2.48 1.09
CA ILE A 84 6.57 1.29 0.30
C ILE A 84 7.94 1.43 -0.38
N THR A 85 8.80 0.45 -0.17
CA THR A 85 10.18 0.47 -0.70
C THR A 85 10.24 -0.42 -1.92
N GLY A 86 10.58 0.17 -3.06
CA GLY A 86 10.79 -0.54 -4.32
C GLY A 86 12.15 -0.19 -4.93
N PRO A 87 12.55 -0.85 -6.03
CA PRO A 87 13.70 -0.42 -6.79
C PRO A 87 13.50 1.00 -7.30
N ASN A 88 14.55 1.79 -7.25
CA ASN A 88 14.63 3.08 -7.89
C ASN A 88 14.90 2.88 -9.39
N THR A 89 14.60 3.87 -10.23
CA THR A 89 14.91 3.85 -11.67
C THR A 89 16.40 3.55 -11.93
N ALA A 90 17.29 3.95 -11.01
CA ALA A 90 18.72 3.64 -11.08
C ALA A 90 19.05 2.13 -11.01
N ASP A 91 18.15 1.31 -10.46
CA ASP A 91 18.33 -0.14 -10.33
C ASP A 91 18.02 -0.90 -11.64
N TYR A 92 17.48 -0.20 -12.64
CA TYR A 92 17.12 -0.76 -13.94
C TYR A 92 18.22 -0.53 -14.99
N ASP A 93 18.30 -1.42 -15.98
CA ASP A 93 19.12 -1.26 -17.17
C ASP A 93 18.49 -0.24 -18.16
N GLU A 94 19.20 0.06 -19.25
CA GLU A 94 18.71 0.97 -20.30
C GLU A 94 17.41 0.50 -20.98
N ARG A 95 17.04 -0.78 -20.82
CA ARG A 95 15.80 -1.37 -21.32
C ARG A 95 14.69 -1.40 -20.26
N LEU A 96 14.92 -0.77 -19.11
CA LEU A 96 14.02 -0.75 -17.96
C LEU A 96 13.79 -2.15 -17.37
N VAL A 97 14.80 -3.03 -17.43
CA VAL A 97 14.80 -4.34 -16.78
C VAL A 97 15.69 -4.28 -15.54
N LEU A 98 15.22 -4.82 -14.41
CA LEU A 98 15.93 -4.77 -13.14
C LEU A 98 17.27 -5.52 -13.22
N ARG A 99 18.37 -4.88 -12.77
CA ARG A 99 19.73 -5.42 -12.93
C ARG A 99 20.04 -6.65 -12.08
N SER A 100 19.37 -6.83 -10.94
CA SER A 100 19.48 -8.03 -10.10
C SER A 100 18.10 -8.58 -9.75
N ALA A 101 17.98 -9.91 -9.69
CA ALA A 101 16.71 -10.61 -9.48
C ALA A 101 16.13 -10.49 -8.06
N SER A 102 16.78 -9.76 -7.16
CA SER A 102 16.24 -9.44 -5.83
C SER A 102 15.22 -8.31 -5.96
N CYS A 103 14.07 -8.60 -6.57
CA CYS A 103 12.95 -7.68 -6.63
C CYS A 103 12.20 -7.75 -5.28
N PRO A 104 12.05 -6.64 -4.53
CA PRO A 104 11.26 -6.63 -3.29
C PRO A 104 9.74 -6.53 -3.55
N TRP A 105 9.32 -6.41 -4.81
CA TRP A 105 7.90 -6.41 -5.17
C TRP A 105 7.40 -7.84 -5.40
N PRO A 106 6.18 -8.17 -4.94
CA PRO A 106 5.55 -9.45 -5.21
C PRO A 106 5.17 -9.61 -6.69
#